data_AF-A0A842IGE9-F1
#
_entry.id   AF-A0A842IGE9-F1
#
_cell.length_a   1.000
_cell.length_b   1.000
_cell.length_c   1.000
_cell.angle_alpha   90.00
_cell.angle_beta   90.00
_cell.angle_gamma   90.00
#
_symmetry.space_group_name_H-M   'P 1'
#
loop_
_entity.id
_entity.type
_entity.pdbx_description
1 polymer ?
#
loop_
_entity_poly.entity_id
_entity_poly.type
_entity_poly.pdbx_seq_one_letter_code
_entity_poly.pdbx_strand_id
1 'polypeptide(L)'
;MNKTVNINLANMLFHIDENAYQKLLRYLEAVKRSFAGTPGSDEIIADIEARIAELFYEKMENERQVITQKEVDAVIAIMGQPEDYQVDEDIFEDAPKSETSTGSRPTRAAKKLYRDIDHKYIGGVCAGLEHYLGIDALWIRLIFILLAIFAGGFGFIAYILLWILVPEAATTAQKLDMTGEPVNISNIERKVKEGIDDVAERVRSVDYEKVGSKVKSSGKTFFDTLGDVIMFFFKVIGKFIGILLIIIGAATLIGLFIALFTVGVVDAVHIPGVDLIGLLNSTETPVWIVSLLVFLTVGIPFFFLLYLGLKILVNNLKSIGNIAKFSLLGLWLISVICLAVLSIRQVSAHAYTESVTSSDTLALASPASDTLRIRFRGGAFDGQSGPMVGGMRIRYDADDQPVLYSDDLMLDIRKAEDSVAYLRLRKDADGRSYEDARDRAAAIQYQYALAGSVLNLDNFFTTDVDNKVRNQEMRLTLFVPEGTPLLFEPSARNYLGRRTQNDRGLYHREIVRYRWKMGADGVLVCTDCPDDVGNGDWEDGDGDNRIIIDENGVDIDLKDKEDSFRMKIDENGVRIKADEGGR
;
A
#
# COMPACT_ATOMS: atom_id res chain seq x y z
N MET A 1 -74.71 0.63 -6.63
CA MET A 1 -73.41 1.33 -6.52
C MET A 1 -73.70 2.70 -5.95
N ASN A 2 -73.08 3.04 -4.83
CA ASN A 2 -73.17 4.38 -4.26
C ASN A 2 -72.25 5.32 -5.05
N LYS A 3 -72.61 6.60 -5.17
CA LYS A 3 -71.73 7.57 -5.83
C LYS A 3 -70.51 7.82 -4.94
N THR A 4 -69.38 8.20 -5.54
CA THR A 4 -68.15 8.54 -4.83
C THR A 4 -67.78 10.00 -5.05
N VAL A 5 -67.23 10.64 -4.02
CA VAL A 5 -66.81 12.05 -4.01
C VAL A 5 -65.33 12.12 -3.64
N ASN A 6 -64.62 13.11 -4.18
CA ASN A 6 -63.22 13.39 -3.80
C ASN A 6 -63.20 14.49 -2.76
N ILE A 7 -62.49 14.27 -1.66
CA ILE A 7 -62.33 15.26 -0.58
C ILE A 7 -60.86 15.53 -0.32
N ASN A 8 -60.56 16.73 0.16
CA ASN A 8 -59.24 17.10 0.64
C ASN A 8 -59.33 17.34 2.16
N LEU A 9 -58.53 16.62 2.94
CA LEU A 9 -58.39 16.79 4.39
C LEU A 9 -56.91 17.01 4.69
N ALA A 10 -56.55 18.14 5.29
CA ALA A 10 -55.17 18.49 5.63
C ALA A 10 -54.16 18.28 4.48
N ASN A 11 -54.51 18.72 3.27
CA ASN A 11 -53.75 18.55 2.02
C ASN A 11 -53.61 17.11 1.49
N MET A 12 -54.39 16.15 1.99
CA MET A 12 -54.47 14.78 1.50
C MET A 12 -55.77 14.53 0.75
N LEU A 13 -55.68 13.92 -0.45
CA LEU A 13 -56.83 13.59 -1.30
C LEU A 13 -57.38 12.20 -0.99
N PHE A 14 -58.68 12.10 -0.70
CA PHE A 14 -59.37 10.83 -0.45
C PHE A 14 -60.56 10.63 -1.38
N HIS A 15 -60.82 9.37 -1.73
CA HIS A 15 -62.02 8.93 -2.45
C HIS A 15 -63.03 8.34 -1.45
N ILE A 16 -64.21 8.91 -1.32
CA ILE A 16 -65.20 8.55 -0.29
C ILE A 16 -66.58 8.28 -0.89
N ASP A 17 -67.31 7.28 -0.37
CA ASP A 17 -68.71 7.03 -0.70
C ASP A 17 -69.59 8.24 -0.30
N GLU A 18 -70.54 8.65 -1.13
CA GLU A 18 -71.48 9.77 -0.90
C GLU A 18 -72.16 9.70 0.47
N ASN A 19 -72.56 8.50 0.92
CA ASN A 19 -73.19 8.37 2.24
C ASN A 19 -72.18 8.49 3.39
N ALA A 20 -70.94 8.03 3.18
CA ALA A 20 -69.85 8.17 4.13
C ALA A 20 -69.38 9.64 4.20
N TYR A 21 -69.34 10.33 3.06
CA TYR A 21 -69.05 11.75 2.95
C TYR A 21 -70.05 12.60 3.71
N GLN A 22 -71.36 12.38 3.52
CA GLN A 22 -72.38 13.11 4.28
C GLN A 22 -72.31 12.86 5.79
N LYS A 23 -71.84 11.69 6.21
CA LYS A 23 -71.63 11.36 7.63
C LYS A 23 -70.40 12.07 8.20
N LEU A 24 -69.28 12.01 7.48
CA LEU A 24 -68.06 12.72 7.85
C LEU A 24 -68.26 14.23 7.86
N LEU A 25 -68.99 14.79 6.88
CA LEU A 25 -69.28 16.22 6.81
C LEU A 25 -70.11 16.67 8.02
N ARG A 26 -71.15 15.92 8.39
CA ARG A 26 -71.95 16.19 9.60
C ARG A 26 -71.09 16.14 10.87
N TYR A 27 -70.18 15.17 10.94
CA TYR A 27 -69.26 15.05 12.06
C TYR A 27 -68.29 16.24 12.15
N LEU A 28 -67.63 16.61 11.06
CA LEU A 28 -66.74 17.77 11.01
C LEU A 28 -67.47 19.09 11.30
N GLU A 29 -68.71 19.24 10.83
CA GLU A 29 -69.55 20.40 11.12
C GLU A 29 -69.96 20.46 12.59
N ALA A 30 -70.27 19.31 13.21
CA ALA A 30 -70.55 19.22 14.64
C ALA A 30 -69.32 19.57 15.48
N VAL A 31 -68.14 19.07 15.11
CA VAL A 31 -66.85 19.42 15.73
C VAL A 31 -66.56 20.92 15.56
N LYS A 32 -66.73 21.48 14.37
CA LYS A 32 -66.51 22.91 14.12
C LYS A 32 -67.46 23.78 14.96
N ARG A 33 -68.70 23.33 15.14
CA ARG A 33 -69.70 24.01 15.95
C ARG A 33 -69.40 23.91 17.45
N SER A 34 -68.82 22.80 17.92
CA SER A 34 -68.45 22.65 19.33
C SER A 34 -67.33 23.59 19.77
N PHE A 35 -66.43 23.94 18.85
CA PHE A 35 -65.31 24.86 19.09
C PHE A 35 -65.57 26.31 18.64
N ALA A 36 -66.80 26.63 18.21
CA ALA A 36 -67.13 27.96 17.73
C ALA A 36 -67.15 28.96 18.89
N GLY A 37 -66.08 29.77 19.02
CA GLY A 37 -65.94 30.78 20.07
C GLY A 37 -64.77 30.53 21.03
N THR A 38 -64.13 29.35 20.96
CA THR A 38 -62.94 29.03 21.76
C THR A 38 -61.69 29.68 21.16
N PRO A 39 -60.82 30.34 21.96
CA PRO A 39 -59.52 30.80 21.47
C PRO A 39 -58.69 29.63 20.90
N GLY A 40 -58.19 29.77 19.68
CA GLY A 40 -57.42 28.71 19.00
C GLY A 40 -58.25 27.67 18.26
N SER A 41 -59.56 27.90 18.08
CA SER A 41 -60.45 26.98 17.35
C SER A 41 -59.92 26.56 15.97
N ASP A 42 -59.28 27.47 15.23
CA ASP A 42 -58.74 27.19 13.89
C ASP A 42 -57.57 26.18 13.94
N GLU A 43 -56.73 26.23 14.97
CA GLU A 43 -55.62 25.30 15.18
C GLU A 43 -56.13 23.92 15.63
N ILE A 44 -57.10 23.91 16.56
CA ILE A 44 -57.77 22.69 17.03
C ILE A 44 -58.41 21.95 15.86
N ILE A 45 -59.14 22.66 14.99
CA ILE A 45 -59.80 22.07 13.82
C ILE A 45 -58.75 21.55 12.82
N ALA A 46 -57.69 22.29 12.55
CA ALA A 46 -56.64 21.85 11.63
C ALA A 46 -55.93 20.57 12.12
N ASP A 47 -55.63 20.47 13.41
CA ASP A 47 -55.00 19.28 14.00
C ASP A 47 -55.96 18.07 14.04
N ILE A 48 -57.25 18.32 14.27
CA ILE A 48 -58.29 17.28 14.17
C ILE A 48 -58.40 16.76 12.74
N GLU A 49 -58.45 17.65 11.74
CA GLU A 49 -58.50 17.26 10.33
C GLU A 49 -57.26 16.48 9.90
N ALA A 50 -56.07 16.90 10.35
CA ALA A 50 -54.82 16.19 10.11
C ALA A 50 -54.83 14.78 10.71
N ARG A 51 -55.28 14.63 11.96
CA ARG A 51 -55.39 13.31 12.60
C ARG A 51 -56.42 12.42 11.92
N ILE A 52 -57.55 12.98 11.49
CA ILE A 52 -58.58 12.23 10.74
C ILE A 52 -58.00 11.73 9.41
N ALA A 53 -57.21 12.56 8.71
CA ALA A 53 -56.52 12.16 7.48
C ALA A 53 -55.50 11.02 7.73
N GLU A 54 -54.70 11.12 8.80
CA GLU A 54 -53.77 10.05 9.22
C GLU A 54 -54.51 8.74 9.51
N LEU A 55 -55.61 8.78 10.27
CA LEU A 55 -56.38 7.58 10.62
C LEU A 55 -57.07 6.94 9.41
N PHE A 56 -57.50 7.73 8.43
CA PHE A 56 -57.97 7.17 7.17
C PHE A 56 -56.87 6.45 6.42
N TYR A 57 -55.67 7.04 6.35
CA TYR A 57 -54.51 6.41 5.70
C TYR A 57 -54.12 5.09 6.38
N GLU A 58 -54.10 5.02 7.73
CA GLU A 58 -53.80 3.79 8.48
C GLU A 58 -54.83 2.67 8.25
N LYS A 59 -56.09 3.03 8.01
CA LYS A 59 -57.20 2.05 7.83
C LYS A 59 -57.39 1.62 6.38
N MET A 60 -56.77 2.29 5.42
CA MET A 60 -56.81 1.93 4.01
C MET A 60 -55.78 0.83 3.71
N GLU A 61 -56.21 -0.23 3.03
CA GLU A 61 -55.33 -1.30 2.54
C GLU A 61 -54.51 -0.84 1.33
N ASN A 62 -55.05 0.10 0.53
CA ASN A 62 -54.39 0.66 -0.65
C ASN A 62 -54.84 2.12 -0.88
N GLU A 63 -53.97 2.95 -1.47
CA GLU A 63 -54.23 4.39 -1.74
C GLU A 63 -55.48 4.67 -2.61
N ARG A 64 -55.95 3.67 -3.37
CA ARG A 64 -57.14 3.78 -4.24
C ARG A 64 -58.42 3.26 -3.60
N GLN A 65 -58.37 2.79 -2.34
CA GLN A 65 -59.54 2.28 -1.66
C GLN A 65 -60.56 3.42 -1.45
N VAL A 66 -61.83 3.13 -1.75
CA VAL A 66 -62.92 4.05 -1.46
C VAL A 66 -63.29 3.92 0.03
N ILE A 67 -63.26 5.03 0.75
CA ILE A 67 -63.67 5.11 2.16
C ILE A 67 -65.19 4.89 2.23
N THR A 68 -65.60 3.87 2.96
CA THR A 68 -67.02 3.55 3.20
C THR A 68 -67.43 4.02 4.60
N GLN A 69 -68.72 3.83 4.95
CA GLN A 69 -69.21 4.21 6.27
C GLN A 69 -68.46 3.48 7.40
N LYS A 70 -67.99 2.26 7.16
CA LYS A 70 -67.28 1.46 8.16
C LYS A 70 -65.97 2.12 8.60
N GLU A 71 -65.20 2.65 7.66
CA GLU A 71 -63.94 3.35 7.97
C GLU A 71 -64.23 4.68 8.68
N VAL A 72 -65.24 5.43 8.23
CA VAL A 72 -65.66 6.68 8.91
C VAL A 72 -66.09 6.41 10.35
N ASP A 73 -66.88 5.36 10.59
CA ASP A 73 -67.29 4.95 11.94
C ASP A 73 -66.11 4.58 12.84
N ALA A 74 -65.13 3.86 12.28
CA ALA A 74 -63.92 3.50 13.01
C ALA A 74 -63.04 4.72 13.35
N VAL A 75 -63.00 5.74 12.49
CA VAL A 75 -62.29 7.00 12.77
C VAL A 75 -63.01 7.83 13.82
N ILE A 76 -64.33 8.00 13.69
CA ILE A 76 -65.16 8.72 14.67
C ILE A 76 -65.05 8.06 16.05
N ALA A 77 -65.05 6.73 16.12
CA ALA A 77 -64.88 6.01 17.39
C ALA A 77 -63.54 6.28 18.10
N ILE A 78 -62.47 6.57 17.35
CA ILE A 78 -61.15 6.91 17.91
C ILE A 78 -61.09 8.39 18.32
N MET A 79 -61.68 9.27 17.50
CA MET A 79 -61.64 10.71 17.72
C MET A 79 -62.61 11.16 18.83
N GLY A 80 -63.72 10.44 19.06
CA GLY A 80 -64.79 10.77 20.01
C GLY A 80 -65.97 11.49 19.34
N GLN A 81 -67.10 11.64 20.03
CA GLN A 81 -68.25 12.43 19.54
C GLN A 81 -68.25 13.84 20.16
N PRO A 82 -68.43 14.91 19.37
CA PRO A 82 -68.42 16.28 19.88
C PRO A 82 -69.61 16.62 20.82
N GLU A 83 -70.70 15.85 20.73
CA GLU A 83 -71.94 16.04 21.50
C GLU A 83 -71.80 15.67 22.99
N ASP A 84 -70.77 14.92 23.37
CA ASP A 84 -70.49 14.53 24.76
C ASP A 84 -69.80 15.64 25.59
N TYR A 85 -69.50 16.80 24.98
CA TYR A 85 -68.69 17.86 25.59
C TYR A 85 -69.41 19.21 25.74
N GLN A 86 -70.61 19.37 25.18
CA GLN A 86 -71.43 20.57 25.39
C GLN A 86 -72.37 20.41 26.61
N VAL A 87 -71.78 20.24 27.79
CA VAL A 87 -72.49 20.46 29.06
C VAL A 87 -71.62 21.33 29.95
N ASP A 88 -72.06 22.60 30.06
CA ASP A 88 -71.72 23.64 31.03
C ASP A 88 -70.26 24.13 31.11
N GLU A 89 -70.04 25.34 30.54
CA GLU A 89 -68.85 26.16 30.77
C GLU A 89 -68.80 26.85 32.16
N ASP A 90 -69.74 26.61 33.09
CA ASP A 90 -69.81 27.37 34.36
C ASP A 90 -70.22 26.59 35.62
N ILE A 91 -70.00 25.28 35.69
CA ILE A 91 -70.13 24.53 36.94
C ILE A 91 -69.08 23.43 36.96
N PHE A 92 -67.88 23.69 37.49
CA PHE A 92 -66.98 22.75 38.20
C PHE A 92 -65.59 23.41 38.38
N GLU A 93 -65.55 24.59 39.00
CA GLU A 93 -64.47 24.84 39.96
C GLU A 93 -64.88 24.12 41.25
N ASP A 94 -63.99 23.26 41.76
CA ASP A 94 -64.12 22.45 42.98
C ASP A 94 -65.03 21.21 42.95
N ALA A 95 -64.60 20.16 42.24
CA ALA A 95 -64.95 18.77 42.57
C ALA A 95 -63.68 17.93 42.84
N PRO A 96 -63.61 17.17 43.96
CA PRO A 96 -62.47 16.32 44.26
C PRO A 96 -62.39 15.16 43.25
N LYS A 97 -61.18 14.86 42.78
CA LYS A 97 -60.87 13.71 41.92
C LYS A 97 -61.43 12.43 42.55
N SER A 98 -62.52 11.92 41.99
CA SER A 98 -63.04 10.61 42.36
C SER A 98 -62.29 9.54 41.56
N GLU A 99 -61.46 8.78 42.27
CA GLU A 99 -60.94 7.51 41.78
C GLU A 99 -62.13 6.53 41.67
N THR A 100 -62.57 6.25 40.45
CA THR A 100 -63.39 5.06 40.19
C THR A 100 -62.59 4.10 39.33
N SER A 101 -62.05 3.11 40.01
CA SER A 101 -61.42 1.92 39.47
C SER A 101 -62.45 1.05 38.75
N THR A 102 -62.39 1.02 37.43
CA THR A 102 -62.76 -0.14 36.62
C THR A 102 -61.66 -0.37 35.59
N GLY A 103 -60.98 -1.51 35.75
CA GLY A 103 -59.80 -1.87 34.96
C GLY A 103 -60.11 -2.09 33.49
N SER A 104 -59.73 -1.10 32.68
CA SER A 104 -59.19 -1.32 31.34
C SER A 104 -57.96 -0.42 31.25
N ARG A 105 -56.76 -0.99 31.31
CA ARG A 105 -55.53 -0.23 31.05
C ARG A 105 -55.67 0.32 29.64
N PRO A 106 -55.70 1.65 29.42
CA PRO A 106 -55.56 2.16 28.05
C PRO A 106 -54.22 1.61 27.56
N THR A 107 -54.23 0.88 26.45
CA THR A 107 -53.01 0.51 25.74
C THR A 107 -52.26 1.81 25.50
N ARG A 108 -51.17 2.06 26.27
CA ARG A 108 -50.28 3.20 26.03
C ARG A 108 -49.89 3.13 24.57
N ALA A 109 -50.31 4.13 23.78
CA ALA A 109 -49.89 4.24 22.40
C ALA A 109 -48.35 4.22 22.38
N ALA A 110 -47.76 3.52 21.40
CA ALA A 110 -46.32 3.42 21.29
C ALA A 110 -45.74 4.83 21.13
N LYS A 111 -44.93 5.26 22.11
CA LYS A 111 -44.29 6.57 22.08
C LYS A 111 -43.36 6.66 20.87
N LYS A 112 -43.51 7.72 20.08
CA LYS A 112 -42.59 8.01 18.98
C LYS A 112 -41.55 9.02 19.45
N LEU A 113 -40.30 8.84 19.00
CA LEU A 113 -39.23 9.77 19.33
C LEU A 113 -39.34 11.01 18.45
N TYR A 114 -39.68 12.14 19.06
CA TYR A 114 -39.61 13.46 18.47
C TYR A 114 -38.69 14.35 19.30
N ARG A 115 -38.17 15.43 18.70
CA ARG A 115 -37.52 16.51 19.44
C ARG A 115 -38.58 17.47 19.97
N ASP A 116 -38.53 17.69 21.28
CA ASP A 116 -39.38 18.65 21.98
C ASP A 116 -38.82 20.07 21.81
N ILE A 117 -39.59 20.91 21.12
CA ILE A 117 -39.23 22.29 20.80
C ILE A 117 -39.65 23.26 21.91
N ASP A 118 -40.66 22.91 22.71
CA ASP A 118 -41.23 23.76 23.75
C ASP A 118 -40.30 23.83 24.97
N HIS A 119 -39.62 22.71 25.27
CA HIS A 119 -38.64 22.59 26.35
C HIS A 119 -37.18 22.50 25.85
N LYS A 120 -36.88 23.09 24.68
CA LYS A 120 -35.53 23.03 24.07
C LYS A 120 -34.52 23.94 24.76
N TYR A 121 -33.32 23.42 25.00
CA TYR A 121 -32.13 24.22 25.32
C TYR A 121 -31.26 24.37 24.07
N ILE A 122 -30.86 23.25 23.44
CA ILE A 122 -30.08 23.24 22.20
C ILE A 122 -30.77 22.28 21.23
N GLY A 123 -31.63 22.77 20.35
CA GLY A 123 -32.38 21.91 19.43
C GLY A 123 -33.49 21.07 20.08
N GLY A 124 -33.38 20.56 21.31
CA GLY A 124 -34.48 19.79 21.93
C GLY A 124 -34.34 18.27 21.86
N VAL A 125 -33.14 17.75 21.52
CA VAL A 125 -32.86 16.30 21.51
C VAL A 125 -32.99 15.69 22.90
N CYS A 126 -32.40 16.30 23.93
CA CYS A 126 -32.48 15.77 25.29
C CYS A 126 -33.91 15.78 25.85
N ALA A 127 -34.70 16.82 25.54
CA ALA A 127 -36.09 16.93 25.98
C ALA A 127 -36.98 15.90 25.25
N GLY A 128 -36.73 15.66 23.97
CA GLY A 128 -37.37 14.56 23.24
C GLY A 128 -37.05 13.17 23.79
N LEU A 129 -35.77 12.93 24.11
CA LEU A 129 -35.32 11.68 24.72
C LEU A 129 -35.89 11.48 26.14
N GLU A 130 -36.21 12.55 26.86
CA GLU A 130 -36.88 12.47 28.16
C GLU A 130 -38.26 11.84 28.03
N HIS A 131 -39.09 12.30 27.09
CA HIS A 131 -40.43 11.74 26.88
C HIS A 131 -40.38 10.29 26.40
N TYR A 132 -39.41 9.97 25.55
CA TYR A 132 -39.24 8.63 24.99
C TYR A 132 -38.69 7.62 26.00
N LEU A 133 -37.64 7.97 26.75
CA LEU A 133 -36.97 7.09 27.71
C LEU A 133 -37.56 7.15 29.13
N GLY A 134 -38.34 8.19 29.45
CA GLY A 134 -38.86 8.44 30.80
C GLY A 134 -37.80 8.88 31.80
N ILE A 135 -36.66 9.39 31.32
CA ILE A 135 -35.54 9.88 32.13
C ILE A 135 -35.49 11.40 32.02
N ASP A 136 -35.47 12.13 33.14
CA ASP A 136 -35.36 13.59 33.18
C ASP A 136 -34.23 14.10 32.26
N ALA A 137 -34.53 15.09 31.41
CA ALA A 137 -33.58 15.66 30.46
C ALA A 137 -32.30 16.19 31.11
N LEU A 138 -32.33 16.56 32.40
CA LEU A 138 -31.14 16.97 33.14
C LEU A 138 -30.07 15.87 33.15
N TRP A 139 -30.47 14.63 33.43
CA TRP A 139 -29.54 13.48 33.45
C TRP A 139 -29.03 13.14 32.05
N ILE A 140 -29.90 13.19 31.05
CA ILE A 140 -29.53 12.95 29.66
C ILE A 140 -28.49 13.99 29.20
N ARG A 141 -28.67 15.27 29.57
CA ARG A 141 -27.69 16.33 29.31
C ARG A 141 -26.35 16.06 29.99
N LEU A 142 -26.36 15.64 31.26
CA LEU A 142 -25.13 15.34 31.99
C LEU A 142 -24.36 14.18 31.35
N ILE A 143 -25.05 13.15 30.86
CA ILE A 143 -24.46 12.02 30.14
C ILE A 143 -23.77 12.50 28.85
N PHE A 144 -24.43 13.33 28.04
CA PHE A 144 -23.82 13.87 26.81
C PHE A 144 -22.59 14.73 27.11
N ILE A 145 -22.61 15.54 28.17
CA ILE A 145 -21.47 16.35 28.61
C ILE A 145 -20.32 15.45 29.08
N LEU A 146 -20.61 14.43 29.89
CA LEU A 146 -19.63 13.48 30.39
C LEU A 146 -19.00 12.70 29.22
N LEU A 147 -19.79 12.22 28.26
CA LEU A 147 -19.29 11.57 27.06
C LEU A 147 -18.48 12.52 26.16
N ALA A 148 -18.85 13.79 26.08
CA ALA A 148 -18.06 14.76 25.33
C ALA A 148 -16.67 14.98 25.95
N ILE A 149 -16.58 15.02 27.29
CA ILE A 149 -15.31 15.26 28.01
C ILE A 149 -14.44 14.01 28.09
N PHE A 150 -15.01 12.87 28.48
CA PHE A 150 -14.24 11.67 28.79
C PHE A 150 -14.06 10.72 27.61
N ALA A 151 -14.94 10.77 26.60
CA ALA A 151 -14.87 9.90 25.42
C ALA A 151 -14.38 10.64 24.16
N GLY A 152 -13.46 11.59 24.33
CA GLY A 152 -12.78 12.25 23.19
C GLY A 152 -13.69 13.05 22.27
N GLY A 153 -14.79 13.62 22.79
CA GLY A 153 -15.77 14.37 22.00
C GLY A 153 -16.91 13.54 21.39
N PHE A 154 -16.98 12.22 21.64
CA PHE A 154 -18.03 11.37 21.09
C PHE A 154 -19.44 11.85 21.46
N GLY A 155 -19.65 12.29 22.71
CA GLY A 155 -20.93 12.83 23.16
C GLY A 155 -21.40 14.03 22.32
N PHE A 156 -20.47 14.87 21.85
CA PHE A 156 -20.79 16.01 21.00
C PHE A 156 -21.23 15.57 19.59
N ILE A 157 -20.51 14.62 18.99
CA ILE A 157 -20.82 14.08 17.65
C ILE A 157 -22.18 13.36 17.67
N ALA A 158 -22.41 12.51 18.67
CA ALA A 158 -23.67 11.79 18.83
C ALA A 158 -24.87 12.74 18.96
N TYR A 159 -24.68 13.87 19.66
CA TYR A 159 -25.72 14.89 19.80
C TYR A 159 -26.11 15.53 18.48
N ILE A 160 -25.12 15.95 17.68
CA ILE A 160 -25.36 16.55 16.35
C ILE A 160 -26.05 15.54 15.43
N LEU A 161 -25.62 14.29 15.46
CA LEU A 161 -26.20 13.23 14.65
C LEU A 161 -27.68 13.02 14.99
N LEU A 162 -28.03 12.93 16.28
CA LEU A 162 -29.43 12.86 16.71
C LEU A 162 -30.22 14.13 16.41
N TRP A 163 -29.58 15.30 16.41
CA TRP A 163 -30.24 16.54 16.02
C TRP A 163 -30.67 16.51 14.54
N ILE A 164 -29.84 15.98 13.65
CA ILE A 164 -30.14 15.90 12.21
C ILE A 164 -31.16 14.78 11.92
N LEU A 165 -31.04 13.63 12.57
CA LEU A 165 -31.86 12.46 12.25
C LEU A 165 -33.26 12.46 12.87
N VAL A 166 -33.43 13.04 14.05
CA VAL A 166 -34.71 13.01 14.77
C VAL A 166 -35.57 14.19 14.29
N PRO A 167 -36.84 13.98 13.88
CA PRO A 167 -37.74 15.06 13.49
C PRO A 167 -38.24 15.86 14.71
N GLU A 168 -38.70 17.09 14.47
CA GLU A 168 -39.34 17.93 15.50
C GLU A 168 -40.84 17.66 15.64
N ALA A 169 -41.38 17.77 16.86
CA ALA A 169 -42.82 17.69 17.11
C ALA A 169 -43.49 19.03 16.82
N ALA A 170 -43.96 19.21 15.58
CA ALA A 170 -44.53 20.47 15.09
C ALA A 170 -46.03 20.61 15.39
N THR A 171 -46.80 19.52 15.31
CA THR A 171 -48.26 19.53 15.52
C THR A 171 -48.65 19.07 16.92
N THR A 172 -49.84 19.46 17.41
CA THR A 172 -50.33 19.02 18.74
C THR A 172 -50.49 17.50 18.78
N ALA A 173 -50.90 16.90 17.66
CA ALA A 173 -50.95 15.44 17.50
C ALA A 173 -49.58 14.78 17.71
N GLN A 174 -48.50 15.33 17.13
CA GLN A 174 -47.13 14.80 17.32
C GLN A 174 -46.64 14.97 18.76
N LYS A 175 -47.02 16.07 19.43
CA LYS A 175 -46.72 16.29 20.85
C LYS A 175 -47.40 15.25 21.74
N LEU A 176 -48.65 14.89 21.44
CA LEU A 176 -49.39 13.83 22.13
C LEU A 176 -48.80 12.43 21.86
N ASP A 177 -48.38 12.15 20.62
CA ASP A 177 -47.65 10.91 20.24
C ASP A 177 -46.31 10.78 21.02
N MET A 178 -45.62 11.90 21.29
CA MET A 178 -44.39 11.94 22.07
C MET A 178 -44.62 11.65 23.56
N THR A 179 -45.68 12.20 24.15
CA THR A 179 -46.03 11.97 25.57
C THR A 179 -46.68 10.60 25.79
N GLY A 180 -47.24 9.99 24.74
CA GLY A 180 -47.90 8.69 24.76
C GLY A 180 -49.39 8.77 25.12
N GLU A 181 -50.00 9.93 24.94
CA GLU A 181 -51.42 10.17 25.14
C GLU A 181 -52.21 9.88 23.86
N PRO A 182 -53.44 9.34 23.95
CA PRO A 182 -54.24 9.08 22.75
C PRO A 182 -54.66 10.40 22.09
N VAL A 183 -54.38 10.52 20.80
CA VAL A 183 -54.74 11.69 19.99
C VAL A 183 -56.23 11.63 19.64
N ASN A 184 -57.06 12.19 20.52
CA ASN A 184 -58.50 12.35 20.37
C ASN A 184 -58.88 13.83 20.57
N ILE A 185 -60.15 14.19 20.31
CA ILE A 185 -60.60 15.58 20.36
C ILE A 185 -60.29 16.23 21.73
N SER A 186 -60.61 15.54 22.83
CA SER A 186 -60.42 16.07 24.19
C SER A 186 -58.96 16.38 24.53
N ASN A 187 -58.01 15.55 24.09
CA ASN A 187 -56.59 15.76 24.37
C ASN A 187 -55.97 16.82 23.44
N ILE A 188 -56.42 16.92 22.19
CA ILE A 188 -56.00 18.00 21.29
C ILE A 188 -56.47 19.34 21.85
N GLU A 189 -57.75 19.47 22.20
CA GLU A 189 -58.32 20.69 22.78
C GLU A 189 -57.56 21.13 24.04
N ARG A 190 -57.39 20.20 25.00
CA ARG A 190 -56.65 20.49 26.24
C ARG A 190 -55.24 20.99 25.93
N LYS A 191 -54.53 20.33 25.01
CA LYS A 191 -53.12 20.64 24.76
C LYS A 191 -52.94 21.96 24.00
N VAL A 192 -53.85 22.30 23.10
CA VAL A 192 -53.87 23.61 22.43
C VAL A 192 -54.21 24.72 23.43
N LYS A 193 -55.20 24.51 24.31
CA LYS A 193 -55.56 25.47 25.37
C LYS A 193 -54.40 25.72 26.34
N GLU A 194 -53.73 24.66 26.81
CA GLU A 194 -52.49 24.76 27.61
C GLU A 194 -51.41 25.57 26.88
N GLY A 195 -51.23 25.36 25.58
CA GLY A 195 -50.26 26.09 24.76
C GLY A 195 -50.57 27.57 24.62
N ILE A 196 -51.84 27.94 24.42
CA ILE A 196 -52.29 29.33 24.32
C ILE A 196 -52.15 30.04 25.66
N ASP A 197 -52.48 29.37 26.77
CA ASP A 197 -52.34 29.92 28.12
C ASP A 197 -50.87 30.12 28.52
N ASP A 198 -49.98 29.16 28.25
CA ASP A 198 -48.54 29.29 28.50
C ASP A 198 -47.92 30.43 27.64
N VAL A 199 -48.36 30.59 26.39
CA VAL A 199 -47.94 31.72 25.56
C VAL A 199 -48.47 33.04 26.11
N ALA A 200 -49.74 33.12 26.52
CA ALA A 200 -50.32 34.32 27.11
C ALA A 200 -49.62 34.72 28.42
N GLU A 201 -49.23 33.74 29.24
CA GLU A 201 -48.49 33.94 30.49
C GLU A 201 -47.03 34.37 30.23
N ARG A 202 -46.35 33.75 29.25
CA ARG A 202 -44.99 34.16 28.82
C ARG A 202 -44.98 35.57 28.23
N VAL A 203 -46.00 35.96 27.46
CA VAL A 203 -46.09 37.31 26.90
C VAL A 203 -46.35 38.36 27.98
N ARG A 204 -47.11 38.02 29.03
CA ARG A 204 -47.33 38.91 30.20
C ARG A 204 -46.10 39.08 31.09
N SER A 205 -45.19 38.10 31.11
CA SER A 205 -44.01 38.09 31.99
C SER A 205 -42.70 38.56 31.34
N VAL A 206 -42.73 38.99 30.07
CA VAL A 206 -41.53 39.45 29.35
C VAL A 206 -41.37 40.97 29.40
N ASP A 207 -40.41 41.39 30.21
CA ASP A 207 -39.89 42.76 30.28
C ASP A 207 -38.94 42.99 29.08
N TYR A 208 -39.46 43.58 28.00
CA TYR A 208 -38.79 43.67 26.68
C TYR A 208 -37.44 44.42 26.70
N GLU A 209 -37.18 45.28 27.69
CA GLU A 209 -35.87 45.95 27.86
C GLU A 209 -34.76 45.01 28.39
N LYS A 210 -35.10 43.95 29.13
CA LYS A 210 -34.10 43.01 29.68
C LYS A 210 -33.70 41.88 28.72
N VAL A 211 -34.53 41.58 27.72
CA VAL A 211 -34.29 40.45 26.80
C VAL A 211 -33.23 40.79 25.75
N GLY A 212 -33.19 42.03 25.27
CA GLY A 212 -32.21 42.48 24.27
C GLY A 212 -30.74 42.42 24.73
N SER A 213 -30.48 42.57 26.03
CA SER A 213 -29.12 42.50 26.60
C SER A 213 -28.67 41.08 26.98
N LYS A 214 -29.62 40.15 27.19
CA LYS A 214 -29.34 38.76 27.63
C LYS A 214 -29.10 37.79 26.46
N VAL A 215 -29.65 38.09 25.29
CA VAL A 215 -29.45 37.29 24.06
C VAL A 215 -28.06 37.52 23.44
N LYS A 216 -27.49 38.73 23.62
CA LYS A 216 -26.13 39.04 23.14
C LYS A 216 -25.02 38.35 23.95
N SER A 217 -25.29 37.93 25.18
CA SER A 217 -24.34 37.23 26.05
C SER A 217 -24.47 35.71 25.99
N SER A 218 -25.68 35.16 25.84
CA SER A 218 -25.90 33.69 25.85
C SER A 218 -25.35 32.96 24.61
N GLY A 219 -25.41 33.57 23.43
CA GLY A 219 -24.83 32.97 22.21
C GLY A 219 -23.31 32.97 22.21
N LYS A 220 -22.68 34.00 22.80
CA LYS A 220 -21.22 34.16 22.83
C LYS A 220 -20.55 33.06 23.67
N THR A 221 -21.12 32.74 24.83
CA THR A 221 -20.59 31.69 25.72
C THR A 221 -20.66 30.29 25.09
N PHE A 222 -21.71 29.95 24.34
CA PHE A 222 -21.81 28.64 23.68
C PHE A 222 -20.74 28.47 22.58
N PHE A 223 -20.56 29.47 21.72
CA PHE A 223 -19.53 29.41 20.68
C PHE A 223 -18.11 29.47 21.26
N ASP A 224 -17.88 30.23 22.34
CA ASP A 224 -16.59 30.25 23.04
C ASP A 224 -16.26 28.87 23.64
N THR A 225 -17.23 28.20 24.28
CA THR A 225 -17.03 26.84 24.81
C THR A 225 -16.80 25.80 23.71
N LEU A 226 -17.48 25.92 22.56
CA LEU A 226 -17.26 25.05 21.41
C LEU A 226 -15.85 25.25 20.82
N GLY A 227 -15.42 26.51 20.71
CA GLY A 227 -14.07 26.87 20.27
C GLY A 227 -12.99 26.31 21.20
N ASP A 228 -13.21 26.38 22.51
CA ASP A 228 -12.29 25.85 23.53
C ASP A 228 -12.17 24.31 23.45
N VAL A 229 -13.27 23.60 23.21
CA VAL A 229 -13.27 22.13 23.05
C VAL A 229 -12.54 21.73 21.76
N ILE A 230 -12.77 22.44 20.65
CA ILE A 230 -12.06 22.19 19.38
C ILE A 230 -10.55 22.47 19.55
N MET A 231 -10.18 23.57 20.19
CA MET A 231 -8.80 23.92 20.49
C MET A 231 -8.13 22.90 21.43
N PHE A 232 -8.88 22.36 22.41
CA PHE A 232 -8.39 21.28 23.27
C PHE A 232 -8.07 20.02 22.46
N PHE A 233 -8.95 19.62 21.53
CA PHE A 233 -8.73 18.46 20.67
C PHE A 233 -7.49 18.63 19.77
N PHE A 234 -7.32 19.80 19.13
CA PHE A 234 -6.11 20.08 18.34
C PHE A 234 -4.83 20.09 19.18
N LYS A 235 -4.88 20.56 20.43
CA LYS A 235 -3.74 20.48 21.36
C LYS A 235 -3.38 19.04 21.70
N VAL A 236 -4.38 18.17 21.89
CA VAL A 236 -4.15 16.74 22.17
C VAL A 236 -3.54 16.04 20.95
N ILE A 237 -4.09 16.26 19.76
CA ILE A 237 -3.53 15.73 18.51
C ILE A 237 -2.10 16.24 18.28
N GLY A 238 -1.88 17.54 18.48
CA GLY A 238 -0.56 18.14 18.36
C GLY A 238 0.47 17.45 19.26
N LYS A 239 0.13 17.19 20.53
CA LYS A 239 1.02 16.45 21.44
C LYS A 239 1.31 15.03 20.96
N PHE A 240 0.32 14.32 20.43
CA PHE A 240 0.52 12.98 19.88
C PHE A 240 1.46 12.98 18.68
N ILE A 241 1.27 13.92 17.74
CA ILE A 241 2.17 14.13 16.60
C ILE A 241 3.58 14.48 17.09
N GLY A 242 3.69 15.35 18.11
CA GLY A 242 4.97 15.71 18.72
C GLY A 242 5.72 14.49 19.27
N ILE A 243 5.04 13.60 19.99
CA ILE A 243 5.60 12.35 20.51
C ILE A 243 6.08 11.45 19.37
N LEU A 244 5.28 11.29 18.31
CA LEU A 244 5.65 10.48 17.14
C LEU A 244 6.92 11.01 16.46
N LEU A 245 7.01 12.33 16.26
CA LEU A 245 8.20 12.97 15.67
C LEU A 245 9.45 12.79 16.54
N ILE A 246 9.31 12.85 17.87
CA ILE A 246 10.42 12.59 18.80
C ILE A 246 10.89 11.14 18.68
N ILE A 247 9.97 10.16 18.66
CA ILE A 247 10.32 8.74 18.55
C ILE A 247 11.06 8.47 17.24
N ILE A 248 10.53 8.93 16.10
CA ILE A 248 11.15 8.76 14.79
C ILE A 248 12.51 9.46 14.73
N GLY A 249 12.57 10.72 15.17
CA GLY A 249 13.82 11.49 15.21
C GLY A 249 14.90 10.83 16.06
N ALA A 250 14.56 10.38 17.26
CA ALA A 250 15.49 9.78 18.20
C ALA A 250 15.95 8.39 17.71
N ALA A 251 15.02 7.55 17.25
CA ALA A 251 15.35 6.22 16.73
C ALA A 251 16.30 6.29 15.54
N THR A 252 16.05 7.20 14.58
CA THR A 252 16.95 7.39 13.43
C THR A 252 18.32 7.91 13.87
N LEU A 253 18.39 8.89 14.77
CA LEU A 253 19.68 9.42 15.24
C LEU A 253 20.50 8.38 16.02
N ILE A 254 19.86 7.60 16.89
CA ILE A 254 20.50 6.50 17.61
C ILE A 254 20.99 5.45 16.63
N GLY A 255 20.15 5.04 15.67
CA GLY A 255 20.50 4.08 14.63
C GLY A 255 21.69 4.54 13.79
N LEU A 256 21.69 5.80 13.35
CA LEU A 256 22.80 6.39 12.60
C LEU A 256 24.09 6.46 13.43
N PHE A 257 23.99 6.78 14.73
CA PHE A 257 25.16 6.79 15.61
C PHE A 257 25.75 5.40 15.81
N ILE A 258 24.89 4.39 16.03
CA ILE A 258 25.32 2.99 16.12
C ILE A 258 25.95 2.54 14.80
N ALA A 259 25.34 2.87 13.65
CA ALA A 259 25.88 2.51 12.34
C ALA A 259 27.26 3.14 12.10
N LEU A 260 27.42 4.43 12.39
CA LEU A 260 28.69 5.15 12.28
C LEU A 260 29.78 4.48 13.13
N PHE A 261 29.46 4.16 14.38
CA PHE A 261 30.39 3.49 15.29
C PHE A 261 30.72 2.06 14.83
N THR A 262 29.71 1.31 14.38
CA THR A 262 29.87 -0.07 13.91
C THR A 262 30.80 -0.13 12.71
N VAL A 263 30.56 0.72 11.70
CA VAL A 263 31.42 0.75 10.50
C VAL A 263 32.85 1.16 10.84
N GLY A 264 33.04 2.15 11.74
CA GLY A 264 34.38 2.55 12.19
C GLY A 264 35.13 1.46 12.96
N VAL A 265 34.43 0.68 13.81
CA VAL A 265 35.03 -0.44 14.53
C VAL A 265 35.40 -1.57 13.58
N VAL A 266 34.54 -1.89 12.62
CA VAL A 266 34.81 -2.97 11.66
C VAL A 266 36.06 -2.65 10.80
N ASP A 267 36.20 -1.39 10.36
CA ASP A 267 37.37 -0.90 9.63
C ASP A 267 38.66 -0.99 10.46
N ALA A 268 38.60 -0.68 11.77
CA ALA A 268 39.77 -0.73 12.64
C ALA A 268 40.25 -2.16 12.97
N VAL A 269 39.33 -3.12 13.06
CA VAL A 269 39.62 -4.48 13.55
C VAL A 269 39.90 -5.48 12.40
N HIS A 270 39.80 -5.04 11.13
CA HIS A 270 40.08 -5.85 9.92
C HIS A 270 39.35 -7.20 9.94
N ILE A 271 38.01 -7.16 9.95
CA ILE A 271 37.19 -8.37 9.96
C ILE A 271 37.23 -9.03 8.56
N PRO A 272 37.62 -10.32 8.46
CA PRO A 272 37.67 -11.04 7.19
C PRO A 272 36.34 -10.96 6.43
N GLY A 273 36.40 -10.53 5.17
CA GLY A 273 35.23 -10.38 4.29
C GLY A 273 34.68 -8.95 4.18
N VAL A 274 35.00 -8.05 5.12
CA VAL A 274 34.59 -6.63 5.03
C VAL A 274 35.61 -5.78 4.27
N ASP A 275 36.89 -6.18 4.27
CA ASP A 275 37.97 -5.54 3.49
C ASP A 275 37.68 -5.50 1.98
N LEU A 276 36.80 -6.38 1.52
CA LEU A 276 36.31 -6.49 0.15
C LEU A 276 35.51 -5.25 -0.32
N ILE A 277 34.96 -4.45 0.61
CA ILE A 277 34.32 -3.17 0.30
C ILE A 277 35.35 -2.17 -0.27
N GLY A 278 36.60 -2.22 0.22
CA GLY A 278 37.70 -1.39 -0.27
C GLY A 278 38.03 -1.63 -1.74
N LEU A 279 37.90 -2.88 -2.21
CA LEU A 279 38.15 -3.26 -3.60
C LEU A 279 37.10 -2.71 -4.59
N LEU A 280 35.90 -2.40 -4.11
CA LEU A 280 34.87 -1.74 -4.91
C LEU A 280 34.97 -0.21 -4.81
N ASN A 281 35.53 0.32 -3.72
CA ASN A 281 35.60 1.74 -3.45
C ASN A 281 36.60 2.48 -4.36
N SER A 282 36.10 3.23 -5.34
CA SER A 282 36.88 3.99 -6.32
C SER A 282 37.34 5.36 -5.81
N THR A 283 36.77 5.87 -4.73
CA THR A 283 37.00 7.26 -4.30
C THR A 283 38.27 7.43 -3.48
N GLU A 284 38.90 6.33 -3.05
CA GLU A 284 40.02 6.30 -2.09
C GLU A 284 39.69 6.96 -0.75
N THR A 285 38.41 7.26 -0.52
CA THR A 285 37.99 7.88 0.74
C THR A 285 37.78 6.80 1.79
N PRO A 286 38.39 6.93 2.98
CA PRO A 286 38.13 6.06 4.10
C PRO A 286 36.63 5.93 4.40
N VAL A 287 36.20 4.72 4.76
CA VAL A 287 34.77 4.41 4.95
C VAL A 287 34.17 5.24 6.10
N TRP A 288 34.95 5.57 7.12
CA TRP A 288 34.52 6.43 8.22
C TRP A 288 34.18 7.87 7.77
N ILE A 289 34.88 8.42 6.75
CA ILE A 289 34.57 9.75 6.20
C ILE A 289 33.21 9.70 5.50
N VAL A 290 33.00 8.68 4.66
CA VAL A 290 31.71 8.49 3.95
C VAL A 290 30.58 8.31 4.97
N SER A 291 30.80 7.52 6.01
CA SER A 291 29.84 7.29 7.09
C SER A 291 29.52 8.57 7.86
N LEU A 292 30.53 9.41 8.14
CA LEU A 292 30.34 10.72 8.78
C LEU A 292 29.53 11.67 7.88
N LEU A 293 29.80 11.69 6.57
CA LEU A 293 29.05 12.52 5.64
C LEU A 293 27.58 12.09 5.55
N VAL A 294 27.32 10.78 5.48
CA VAL A 294 25.95 10.22 5.53
C VAL A 294 25.26 10.56 6.85
N PHE A 295 25.98 10.44 7.98
CA PHE A 295 25.48 10.83 9.30
C PHE A 295 25.08 12.31 9.33
N LEU A 296 25.87 13.22 8.75
CA LEU A 296 25.52 14.64 8.70
C LEU A 296 24.34 14.90 7.74
N THR A 297 24.32 14.27 6.58
CA THR A 297 23.27 14.44 5.56
C THR A 297 21.91 13.97 6.06
N VAL A 298 21.83 12.82 6.75
CA VAL A 298 20.56 12.27 7.25
C VAL A 298 20.29 12.75 8.68
N GLY A 299 21.31 12.83 9.54
CA GLY A 299 21.17 13.18 10.95
C GLY A 299 20.69 14.61 11.17
N ILE A 300 21.15 15.60 10.38
CA ILE A 300 20.75 17.00 10.58
C ILE A 300 19.24 17.21 10.33
N PRO A 301 18.63 16.73 9.23
CA PRO A 301 17.18 16.77 9.06
C PRO A 301 16.39 16.09 10.18
N PHE A 302 16.82 14.90 10.62
CA PHE A 302 16.14 14.17 11.71
C PHE A 302 16.33 14.84 13.08
N PHE A 303 17.44 15.53 13.29
CA PHE A 303 17.62 16.40 14.46
C PHE A 303 16.62 17.56 14.47
N PHE A 304 16.37 18.20 13.31
CA PHE A 304 15.33 19.22 13.21
C PHE A 304 13.91 18.66 13.38
N LEU A 305 13.64 17.43 12.91
CA LEU A 305 12.37 16.73 13.18
C LEU A 305 12.18 16.44 14.67
N LEU A 306 13.21 15.93 15.35
CA LEU A 306 13.20 15.71 16.80
C LEU A 306 12.97 17.03 17.55
N TYR A 307 13.71 18.08 17.18
CA TYR A 307 13.56 19.40 17.77
C TYR A 307 12.16 19.99 17.56
N LEU A 308 11.58 19.81 16.38
CA LEU A 308 10.20 20.21 16.09
C LEU A 308 9.21 19.46 16.97
N GLY A 309 9.35 18.14 17.11
CA GLY A 309 8.54 17.33 18.02
C GLY A 309 8.63 17.79 19.47
N LEU A 310 9.84 18.09 19.95
CA LEU A 310 10.06 18.62 21.29
C LEU A 310 9.44 20.01 21.49
N LYS A 311 9.50 20.87 20.48
CA LYS A 311 8.89 22.21 20.51
C LYS A 311 7.35 22.15 20.54
N ILE A 312 6.74 21.14 19.94
CA ILE A 312 5.29 20.92 20.01
C ILE A 312 4.87 20.43 21.40
N LEU A 313 5.69 19.61 22.06
CA LEU A 313 5.39 19.08 23.40
C LEU A 313 5.68 20.08 24.52
N VAL A 314 6.73 20.91 24.35
CA VAL A 314 7.21 21.86 25.36
C VAL A 314 6.98 23.29 24.90
N ASN A 315 5.96 23.93 25.47
CA ASN A 315 5.53 25.29 25.10
C ASN A 315 6.60 26.37 25.31
N ASN A 316 7.56 26.15 26.21
CA ASN A 316 8.62 27.11 26.57
C ASN A 316 10.02 26.66 26.12
N LEU A 317 10.11 25.84 25.06
CA LEU A 317 11.40 25.41 24.56
C LEU A 317 12.18 26.59 23.97
N LYS A 318 13.37 26.86 24.52
CA LYS A 318 14.25 27.91 24.00
C LYS A 318 14.59 27.61 22.54
N SER A 319 14.37 28.59 21.65
CA SER A 319 14.76 28.40 20.26
C SER A 319 16.26 28.22 20.14
N ILE A 320 16.67 27.29 19.28
CA ILE A 320 18.05 27.24 18.78
C ILE A 320 18.40 28.62 18.19
N GLY A 321 19.59 29.12 18.53
CA GLY A 321 20.09 30.40 18.02
C GLY A 321 20.30 30.35 16.51
N ASN A 322 20.13 31.50 15.84
CA ASN A 322 20.24 31.56 14.38
C ASN A 322 21.61 31.10 13.87
N ILE A 323 22.68 31.41 14.61
CA ILE A 323 24.04 30.95 14.31
C ILE A 323 24.07 29.42 14.17
N ALA A 324 23.59 28.69 15.18
CA ALA A 324 23.59 27.23 15.16
C ALA A 324 22.72 26.64 14.03
N LYS A 325 21.57 27.26 13.71
CA LYS A 325 20.72 26.82 12.59
C LYS A 325 21.45 26.94 11.25
N PHE A 326 22.07 28.08 11.00
CA PHE A 326 22.80 28.32 9.75
C PHE A 326 24.10 27.50 9.68
N SER A 327 24.78 27.27 10.80
CA SER A 327 25.94 26.35 10.85
C SER A 327 25.54 24.92 10.50
N LEU A 328 24.43 24.41 11.06
CA LEU A 328 23.92 23.07 10.72
C LEU A 328 23.47 22.98 9.27
N LEU A 329 22.82 24.01 8.74
CA LEU A 329 22.45 24.07 7.32
C LEU A 329 23.69 24.05 6.41
N GLY A 330 24.72 24.82 6.77
CA GLY A 330 26.00 24.83 6.05
C GLY A 330 26.70 23.48 6.06
N LEU A 331 26.78 22.83 7.23
CA LEU A 331 27.35 21.47 7.35
C LEU A 331 26.55 20.45 6.55
N TRP A 332 25.23 20.54 6.57
CA TRP A 332 24.35 19.68 5.77
C TRP A 332 24.63 19.85 4.26
N LEU A 333 24.67 21.09 3.77
CA LEU A 333 24.97 21.38 2.36
C LEU A 333 26.36 20.86 1.94
N ILE A 334 27.38 21.10 2.76
CA ILE A 334 28.74 20.58 2.50
C ILE A 334 28.71 19.06 2.43
N SER A 335 28.02 18.39 3.37
CA SER A 335 27.95 16.93 3.38
C SER A 335 27.28 16.36 2.12
N VAL A 336 26.20 16.99 1.66
CA VAL A 336 25.49 16.61 0.43
C VAL A 336 26.37 16.82 -0.80
N ILE A 337 27.05 17.97 -0.90
CA ILE A 337 27.96 18.26 -2.03
C ILE A 337 29.11 17.25 -2.06
N CYS A 338 29.74 16.96 -0.92
CA CYS A 338 30.80 15.97 -0.83
C CYS A 338 30.30 14.58 -1.25
N LEU A 339 29.15 14.13 -0.76
CA LEU A 339 28.57 12.84 -1.17
C LEU A 339 28.24 12.81 -2.66
N ALA A 340 27.74 13.91 -3.24
CA ALA A 340 27.49 13.98 -4.68
C ALA A 340 28.78 13.82 -5.49
N VAL A 341 29.86 14.51 -5.11
CA VAL A 341 31.17 14.37 -5.77
C VAL A 341 31.73 12.96 -5.63
N LEU A 342 31.65 12.37 -4.44
CA LEU A 342 32.11 10.99 -4.21
C LEU A 342 31.29 9.98 -5.02
N SER A 343 29.97 10.16 -5.10
CA SER A 343 29.09 9.33 -5.90
C SER A 343 29.44 9.40 -7.39
N ILE A 344 29.69 10.61 -7.91
CA ILE A 344 30.12 10.80 -9.30
C ILE A 344 31.46 10.10 -9.54
N ARG A 345 32.44 10.25 -8.64
CA ARG A 345 33.73 9.56 -8.76
C ARG A 345 33.57 8.04 -8.73
N GLN A 346 32.71 7.52 -7.86
CA GLN A 346 32.42 6.10 -7.76
C GLN A 346 31.84 5.54 -9.05
N VAL A 347 30.83 6.22 -9.62
CA VAL A 347 30.18 5.82 -10.87
C VAL A 347 31.12 5.99 -12.05
N SER A 348 31.89 7.07 -12.10
CA SER A 348 32.82 7.33 -13.21
C SER A 348 33.88 6.26 -13.37
N ALA A 349 34.20 5.50 -12.32
CA ALA A 349 35.23 4.46 -12.37
C ALA A 349 34.92 3.30 -13.33
N HIS A 350 33.66 3.18 -13.76
CA HIS A 350 33.18 2.22 -14.77
C HIS A 350 32.66 2.93 -16.04
N ALA A 351 33.08 4.17 -16.31
CA ALA A 351 32.55 4.95 -17.41
C ALA A 351 33.10 4.53 -18.78
N TYR A 352 34.32 4.00 -18.83
CA TYR A 352 35.01 3.61 -20.05
C TYR A 352 35.63 2.22 -19.90
N THR A 353 35.55 1.41 -20.95
CA THR A 353 36.24 0.13 -21.06
C THR A 353 37.28 0.25 -22.17
N GLU A 354 38.52 -0.16 -21.89
CA GLU A 354 39.59 -0.19 -22.89
C GLU A 354 40.32 -1.53 -22.89
N SER A 355 41.01 -1.79 -24.00
CA SER A 355 41.69 -3.05 -24.23
C SER A 355 43.16 -2.88 -24.58
N VAL A 356 44.00 -3.75 -24.05
CA VAL A 356 45.42 -3.86 -24.41
C VAL A 356 45.65 -5.22 -25.04
N THR A 357 46.18 -5.21 -26.25
CA THR A 357 46.49 -6.44 -26.98
C THR A 357 48.00 -6.61 -27.11
N SER A 358 48.52 -7.75 -26.64
CA SER A 358 49.89 -8.21 -26.91
C SER A 358 49.84 -9.40 -27.86
N SER A 359 50.85 -9.56 -28.70
CA SER A 359 50.98 -10.73 -29.58
C SER A 359 52.42 -11.19 -29.60
N ASP A 360 52.63 -12.46 -29.23
CA ASP A 360 53.94 -13.06 -29.12
C ASP A 360 54.03 -14.26 -30.06
N THR A 361 55.09 -14.31 -30.86
CA THR A 361 55.32 -15.40 -31.81
C THR A 361 55.80 -16.66 -31.10
N LEU A 362 55.21 -17.80 -31.47
CA LEU A 362 55.56 -19.11 -30.94
C LEU A 362 56.54 -19.78 -31.90
N ALA A 363 57.80 -19.88 -31.50
CA ALA A 363 58.85 -20.55 -32.27
C ALA A 363 58.67 -22.08 -32.22
N LEU A 364 57.75 -22.61 -33.05
CA LEU A 364 57.56 -24.05 -33.22
C LEU A 364 58.72 -24.62 -34.04
N ALA A 365 59.36 -25.68 -33.55
CA ALA A 365 60.52 -26.29 -34.21
C ALA A 365 60.20 -26.85 -35.61
N SER A 366 58.95 -27.29 -35.83
CA SER A 366 58.41 -27.68 -37.15
C SER A 366 56.88 -27.71 -37.11
N PRO A 367 56.18 -26.68 -37.66
CA PRO A 367 54.72 -26.59 -37.61
C PRO A 367 53.98 -27.78 -38.25
N ALA A 368 54.62 -28.46 -39.22
CA ALA A 368 54.01 -29.51 -40.01
C ALA A 368 54.23 -30.94 -39.49
N SER A 369 55.15 -31.17 -38.53
CA SER A 369 55.52 -32.53 -38.10
C SER A 369 55.33 -32.81 -36.62
N ASP A 370 55.36 -31.80 -35.74
CA ASP A 370 55.17 -32.00 -34.31
C ASP A 370 53.76 -31.58 -33.86
N THR A 371 53.13 -32.37 -32.99
CA THR A 371 51.78 -32.10 -32.49
C THR A 371 51.84 -31.06 -31.38
N LEU A 372 51.26 -29.88 -31.62
CA LEU A 372 51.18 -28.83 -30.62
C LEU A 372 50.20 -29.24 -29.51
N ARG A 373 50.74 -29.53 -28.33
CA ARG A 373 49.98 -29.89 -27.13
C ARG A 373 49.64 -28.64 -26.34
N ILE A 374 48.37 -28.41 -26.08
CA ILE A 374 47.88 -27.27 -25.30
C ILE A 374 47.50 -27.77 -23.92
N ARG A 375 48.21 -27.28 -22.90
CA ARG A 375 48.03 -27.67 -21.51
C ARG A 375 47.77 -26.41 -20.67
N PHE A 376 46.72 -26.45 -19.88
CA PHE A 376 46.53 -25.50 -18.77
C PHE A 376 47.19 -26.03 -17.50
N ARG A 377 47.94 -25.19 -16.80
CA ARG A 377 48.56 -25.51 -15.51
C ARG A 377 47.75 -24.86 -14.40
N GLY A 378 47.44 -25.65 -13.37
CA GLY A 378 46.92 -25.15 -12.11
C GLY A 378 47.93 -24.24 -11.44
N GLY A 379 47.47 -23.10 -10.92
CA GLY A 379 48.32 -22.09 -10.31
C GLY A 379 48.72 -22.38 -8.87
N ALA A 380 49.63 -21.56 -8.34
CA ALA A 380 50.00 -21.54 -6.92
C ALA A 380 48.82 -21.27 -5.97
N PHE A 381 47.68 -20.87 -6.51
CA PHE A 381 46.47 -20.50 -5.79
C PHE A 381 45.44 -21.64 -5.71
N ASP A 382 45.70 -22.81 -6.29
CA ASP A 382 44.76 -23.94 -6.23
C ASP A 382 44.46 -24.34 -4.76
N GLY A 383 43.17 -24.55 -4.46
CA GLY A 383 42.71 -25.00 -3.14
C GLY A 383 42.44 -23.91 -2.09
N GLN A 384 42.88 -22.65 -2.28
CA GLN A 384 42.38 -21.58 -1.41
C GLN A 384 40.92 -21.28 -1.78
N SER A 385 40.10 -20.94 -0.79
CA SER A 385 38.70 -20.55 -0.97
C SER A 385 38.57 -19.11 -0.51
N GLY A 386 37.76 -18.33 -1.21
CA GLY A 386 37.59 -16.92 -0.87
C GLY A 386 36.33 -16.33 -1.51
N PRO A 387 35.83 -15.22 -0.94
CA PRO A 387 34.70 -14.52 -1.52
C PRO A 387 35.06 -14.00 -2.93
N MET A 388 34.10 -14.09 -3.85
CA MET A 388 34.23 -13.60 -5.21
C MET A 388 33.45 -12.29 -5.36
N VAL A 389 34.09 -11.28 -5.93
CA VAL A 389 33.47 -9.97 -6.21
C VAL A 389 33.82 -9.53 -7.61
N GLY A 390 32.78 -9.27 -8.40
CA GLY A 390 32.89 -8.79 -9.77
C GLY A 390 33.84 -9.63 -10.65
N GLY A 391 33.75 -10.97 -10.57
CA GLY A 391 34.62 -11.85 -11.35
C GLY A 391 35.94 -12.22 -10.69
N MET A 392 36.38 -11.47 -9.67
CA MET A 392 37.71 -11.60 -9.07
C MET A 392 37.65 -12.17 -7.65
N ARG A 393 38.73 -12.81 -7.21
CA ARG A 393 38.96 -13.26 -5.82
C ARG A 393 40.26 -12.68 -5.30
N ILE A 394 40.34 -12.39 -4.01
CA ILE A 394 41.63 -12.07 -3.36
C ILE A 394 42.36 -13.38 -3.09
N ARG A 395 43.65 -13.42 -3.43
CA ARG A 395 44.58 -14.50 -3.11
C ARG A 395 45.88 -13.92 -2.58
N TYR A 396 46.71 -14.73 -1.94
CA TYR A 396 48.01 -14.31 -1.42
C TYR A 396 49.11 -15.00 -2.22
N ASP A 397 50.02 -14.20 -2.78
CA ASP A 397 51.15 -14.70 -3.55
C ASP A 397 52.23 -15.34 -2.66
N ALA A 398 53.36 -15.71 -3.26
CA ALA A 398 54.46 -16.37 -2.54
C ALA A 398 55.12 -15.48 -1.46
N ASP A 399 54.97 -14.15 -1.57
CA ASP A 399 55.49 -13.16 -0.64
C ASP A 399 54.41 -12.67 0.36
N ASP A 400 53.29 -13.42 0.46
CA ASP A 400 52.13 -13.13 1.30
C ASP A 400 51.47 -11.77 1.00
N GLN A 401 51.61 -11.27 -0.24
CA GLN A 401 50.95 -10.05 -0.70
C GLN A 401 49.59 -10.38 -1.33
N PRO A 402 48.54 -9.58 -1.03
CA PRO A 402 47.23 -9.80 -1.62
C PRO A 402 47.23 -9.41 -3.10
N VAL A 403 46.74 -10.31 -3.95
CA VAL A 403 46.57 -10.11 -5.39
C VAL A 403 45.13 -10.42 -5.80
N LEU A 404 44.62 -9.72 -6.81
CA LEU A 404 43.36 -10.06 -7.44
C LEU A 404 43.60 -11.17 -8.44
N TYR A 405 42.79 -12.21 -8.35
CA TYR A 405 42.90 -13.46 -9.13
C TYR A 405 41.58 -13.75 -9.83
N SER A 406 41.63 -14.20 -11.08
CA SER A 406 40.48 -14.77 -11.78
C SER A 406 40.88 -15.98 -12.63
N ASP A 407 40.02 -16.99 -12.61
CA ASP A 407 40.07 -18.21 -13.40
C ASP A 407 39.12 -18.17 -14.62
N ASP A 408 38.45 -17.03 -14.85
CA ASP A 408 37.58 -16.82 -16.01
C ASP A 408 38.40 -16.47 -17.26
N LEU A 409 38.93 -17.52 -17.89
CA LEU A 409 39.76 -17.43 -19.09
C LEU A 409 39.17 -18.26 -20.21
N MET A 410 39.27 -17.74 -21.43
CA MET A 410 38.93 -18.47 -22.64
C MET A 410 40.05 -18.41 -23.66
N LEU A 411 40.34 -19.55 -24.25
CA LEU A 411 41.25 -19.77 -25.37
C LEU A 411 40.46 -20.08 -26.63
N ASP A 412 40.48 -19.13 -27.55
CA ASP A 412 39.98 -19.33 -28.92
C ASP A 412 41.13 -19.81 -29.82
N ILE A 413 40.86 -20.79 -30.68
CA ILE A 413 41.81 -21.23 -31.71
C ILE A 413 41.39 -20.66 -33.05
N ARG A 414 42.34 -20.08 -33.78
CA ARG A 414 42.13 -19.50 -35.11
C ARG A 414 43.25 -19.87 -36.08
N LYS A 415 42.98 -19.78 -37.37
CA LYS A 415 44.01 -19.90 -38.41
C LYS A 415 44.94 -18.69 -38.40
N ALA A 416 46.24 -18.93 -38.43
CA ALA A 416 47.24 -17.89 -38.70
C ALA A 416 47.22 -17.52 -40.18
N GLU A 417 47.47 -16.24 -40.49
CA GLU A 417 47.64 -15.78 -41.88
C GLU A 417 49.01 -16.19 -42.44
N ASP A 418 50.01 -16.22 -41.55
CA ASP A 418 51.39 -16.61 -41.87
C ASP A 418 51.69 -18.07 -41.46
N SER A 419 52.85 -18.57 -41.87
CA SER A 419 53.36 -19.89 -41.48
C SER A 419 53.86 -19.97 -40.02
N VAL A 420 53.62 -18.93 -39.22
CA VAL A 420 54.11 -18.82 -37.83
C VAL A 420 52.93 -18.81 -36.88
N ALA A 421 52.95 -19.70 -35.89
CA ALA A 421 51.99 -19.68 -34.81
C ALA A 421 52.27 -18.50 -33.87
N TYR A 422 51.24 -17.85 -33.35
CA TYR A 422 51.41 -16.78 -32.36
C TYR A 422 50.24 -16.77 -31.38
N LEU A 423 50.51 -16.35 -30.15
CA LEU A 423 49.51 -16.20 -29.10
C LEU A 423 49.17 -14.72 -28.96
N ARG A 424 47.90 -14.39 -29.10
CA ARG A 424 47.37 -13.05 -28.85
C ARG A 424 46.71 -13.03 -27.48
N LEU A 425 47.15 -12.11 -26.64
CA LEU A 425 46.56 -11.81 -25.34
C LEU A 425 45.78 -10.51 -25.46
N ARG A 426 44.46 -10.56 -25.29
CA ARG A 426 43.62 -9.35 -25.16
C ARG A 426 43.20 -9.22 -23.72
N LYS A 427 43.53 -8.08 -23.12
CA LYS A 427 43.24 -7.72 -21.74
C LYS A 427 42.27 -6.55 -21.79
N ASP A 428 41.16 -6.62 -21.08
CA ASP A 428 40.14 -5.58 -21.03
C ASP A 428 39.93 -5.14 -19.56
N ALA A 429 39.72 -3.85 -19.32
CA ALA A 429 39.41 -3.32 -17.99
C ALA A 429 38.64 -2.00 -18.07
N ASP A 430 37.92 -1.67 -16.99
CA ASP A 430 37.18 -0.42 -16.86
C ASP A 430 38.00 0.68 -16.16
N GLY A 431 37.72 1.93 -16.51
CA GLY A 431 38.40 3.13 -16.01
C GLY A 431 37.55 4.39 -16.02
N ARG A 432 38.05 5.42 -15.32
CA ARG A 432 37.46 6.76 -15.28
C ARG A 432 37.73 7.59 -16.53
N SER A 433 38.71 7.16 -17.32
CA SER A 433 39.07 7.70 -18.63
C SER A 433 39.60 6.55 -19.47
N TYR A 434 39.69 6.76 -20.80
CA TYR A 434 40.30 5.79 -21.71
C TYR A 434 41.75 5.43 -21.31
N GLU A 435 42.54 6.40 -20.86
CA GLU A 435 43.92 6.17 -20.40
C GLU A 435 43.97 5.32 -19.11
N ASP A 436 43.15 5.64 -18.11
CA ASP A 436 43.05 4.87 -16.87
C ASP A 436 42.58 3.43 -17.11
N ALA A 437 41.60 3.23 -18.00
CA ALA A 437 41.12 1.91 -18.39
C ALA A 437 42.21 1.10 -19.10
N ARG A 438 42.95 1.71 -20.03
CA ARG A 438 44.06 1.09 -20.75
C ARG A 438 45.21 0.71 -19.82
N ASP A 439 45.60 1.61 -18.91
CA ASP A 439 46.72 1.37 -18.00
C ASP A 439 46.38 0.23 -17.01
N ARG A 440 45.13 0.14 -16.54
CA ARG A 440 44.65 -1.02 -15.76
C ARG A 440 44.63 -2.31 -16.57
N ALA A 441 44.15 -2.27 -17.81
CA ALA A 441 44.16 -3.44 -18.69
C ALA A 441 45.61 -3.92 -18.95
N ALA A 442 46.57 -3.00 -19.10
CA ALA A 442 47.99 -3.32 -19.23
C ALA A 442 48.56 -3.99 -17.96
N ALA A 443 48.07 -3.62 -16.78
CA ALA A 443 48.50 -4.15 -15.49
C ALA A 443 47.98 -5.57 -15.18
N ILE A 444 47.14 -6.16 -16.04
CA ILE A 444 46.78 -7.58 -15.94
C ILE A 444 48.00 -8.44 -16.27
N GLN A 445 48.36 -9.35 -15.37
CA GLN A 445 49.50 -10.24 -15.47
C GLN A 445 49.03 -11.65 -15.83
N TYR A 446 49.71 -12.26 -16.80
CA TYR A 446 49.43 -13.61 -17.27
C TYR A 446 50.72 -14.24 -17.79
N GLN A 447 50.97 -15.48 -17.41
CA GLN A 447 52.18 -16.20 -17.80
C GLN A 447 51.84 -17.40 -18.68
N TYR A 448 52.74 -17.68 -19.62
CA TYR A 448 52.70 -18.86 -20.46
C TYR A 448 54.11 -19.24 -20.89
N ALA A 449 54.33 -20.50 -21.25
CA ALA A 449 55.63 -20.99 -21.68
C ALA A 449 55.49 -22.10 -22.74
N LEU A 450 56.24 -21.95 -23.83
CA LEU A 450 56.39 -23.00 -24.84
C LEU A 450 57.63 -23.85 -24.53
N ALA A 451 57.44 -25.14 -24.27
CA ALA A 451 58.53 -26.09 -24.04
C ALA A 451 58.47 -27.19 -25.11
N GLY A 452 59.29 -27.06 -26.15
CA GLY A 452 59.21 -27.91 -27.34
C GLY A 452 57.88 -27.70 -28.08
N SER A 453 57.04 -28.73 -28.16
CA SER A 453 55.69 -28.69 -28.73
C SER A 453 54.57 -28.60 -27.68
N VAL A 454 54.90 -28.34 -26.41
CA VAL A 454 53.90 -28.16 -25.35
C VAL A 454 53.76 -26.69 -25.00
N LEU A 455 52.60 -26.11 -25.34
CA LEU A 455 52.19 -24.78 -24.92
C LEU A 455 51.53 -24.88 -23.54
N ASN A 456 52.22 -24.35 -22.54
CA ASN A 456 51.74 -24.29 -21.17
C ASN A 456 51.13 -22.91 -20.92
N LEU A 457 49.86 -22.91 -20.56
CA LEU A 457 49.04 -21.74 -20.27
C LEU A 457 48.66 -21.78 -18.79
N ASP A 458 48.77 -20.67 -18.08
CA ASP A 458 48.22 -20.61 -16.73
C ASP A 458 46.68 -20.62 -16.80
N ASN A 459 46.05 -21.27 -15.82
CA ASN A 459 44.60 -21.36 -15.73
C ASN A 459 43.95 -20.16 -15.03
N PHE A 460 44.71 -19.09 -14.84
CA PHE A 460 44.33 -17.88 -14.15
C PHE A 460 45.13 -16.67 -14.64
N PHE A 461 44.63 -15.48 -14.36
CA PHE A 461 45.38 -14.24 -14.47
C PHE A 461 45.29 -13.47 -13.15
N THR A 462 46.25 -12.58 -12.92
CA THR A 462 46.29 -11.75 -11.72
C THR A 462 46.41 -10.28 -12.04
N THR A 463 46.07 -9.44 -11.08
CA THR A 463 46.40 -8.02 -11.09
C THR A 463 46.58 -7.53 -9.66
N ASP A 464 47.30 -6.42 -9.48
CA ASP A 464 47.48 -5.81 -8.18
C ASP A 464 46.14 -5.39 -7.56
N VAL A 465 45.98 -5.53 -6.25
CA VAL A 465 44.79 -5.09 -5.51
C VAL A 465 44.51 -3.59 -5.65
N ASP A 466 45.55 -2.78 -5.88
CA ASP A 466 45.43 -1.34 -6.13
C ASP A 466 44.67 -1.02 -7.43
N ASN A 467 44.66 -1.96 -8.40
CA ASN A 467 43.86 -1.81 -9.62
C ASN A 467 42.35 -1.98 -9.38
N LYS A 468 41.96 -2.48 -8.20
CA LYS A 468 40.57 -2.67 -7.74
C LYS A 468 39.77 -3.58 -8.67
N VAL A 469 38.54 -3.96 -8.31
CA VAL A 469 37.69 -4.78 -9.19
C VAL A 469 37.01 -3.89 -10.22
N ARG A 470 37.46 -3.92 -11.48
CA ARG A 470 37.07 -3.02 -12.58
C ARG A 470 36.82 -3.79 -13.87
N ASN A 471 35.97 -4.81 -13.77
CA ASN A 471 35.58 -5.68 -14.88
C ASN A 471 36.78 -6.19 -15.70
N GLN A 472 37.82 -6.64 -15.00
CA GLN A 472 39.01 -7.17 -15.67
C GLN A 472 38.66 -8.48 -16.36
N GLU A 473 38.86 -8.52 -17.67
CA GLU A 473 38.69 -9.71 -18.50
C GLU A 473 39.98 -10.01 -19.26
N MET A 474 40.21 -11.30 -19.52
CA MET A 474 41.32 -11.73 -20.35
C MET A 474 40.89 -12.79 -21.36
N ARG A 475 41.25 -12.58 -22.63
CA ARG A 475 40.97 -13.49 -23.72
C ARG A 475 42.26 -13.89 -24.41
N LEU A 476 42.43 -15.19 -24.57
CA LEU A 476 43.54 -15.80 -25.27
C LEU A 476 43.07 -16.18 -26.67
N THR A 477 43.86 -15.88 -27.69
CA THR A 477 43.61 -16.38 -29.04
C THR A 477 44.90 -16.96 -29.59
N LEU A 478 44.92 -18.28 -29.81
CA LEU A 478 46.04 -18.96 -30.43
C LEU A 478 45.81 -19.03 -31.93
N PHE A 479 46.69 -18.37 -32.68
CA PHE A 479 46.72 -18.41 -34.12
C PHE A 479 47.68 -19.51 -34.56
N VAL A 480 47.17 -20.48 -35.31
CA VAL A 480 47.89 -21.70 -35.69
C VAL A 480 47.94 -21.79 -37.23
N PRO A 481 49.11 -22.06 -37.84
CA PRO A 481 49.22 -22.25 -39.28
C PRO A 481 48.39 -23.43 -39.77
N GLU A 482 47.95 -23.34 -41.02
CA GLU A 482 47.28 -24.45 -41.70
C GLU A 482 48.10 -25.74 -41.62
N GLY A 483 47.41 -26.85 -41.40
CA GLY A 483 48.00 -28.17 -41.37
C GLY A 483 48.71 -28.55 -40.06
N THR A 484 48.81 -27.64 -39.10
CA THR A 484 49.41 -27.93 -37.79
C THR A 484 48.54 -28.91 -37.01
N PRO A 485 49.09 -30.04 -36.53
CA PRO A 485 48.38 -30.96 -35.65
C PRO A 485 48.30 -30.39 -34.22
N LEU A 486 47.12 -30.50 -33.60
CA LEU A 486 46.76 -29.95 -32.31
C LEU A 486 46.22 -31.06 -31.40
N LEU A 487 46.65 -31.05 -30.14
CA LEU A 487 46.12 -31.92 -29.09
C LEU A 487 45.86 -31.07 -27.85
N PHE A 488 44.64 -31.10 -27.33
CA PHE A 488 44.31 -30.45 -26.07
C PHE A 488 44.44 -31.46 -24.94
N GLU A 489 45.16 -31.12 -23.89
CA GLU A 489 45.20 -31.96 -22.70
C GLU A 489 43.92 -31.81 -21.86
N PRO A 490 43.55 -32.80 -21.02
CA PRO A 490 42.34 -32.75 -20.19
C PRO A 490 42.15 -31.46 -19.39
N SER A 491 43.25 -30.80 -18.99
CA SER A 491 43.20 -29.52 -18.27
C SER A 491 42.62 -28.37 -19.10
N ALA A 492 42.64 -28.43 -20.43
CA ALA A 492 42.05 -27.42 -21.31
C ALA A 492 40.52 -27.47 -21.39
N ARG A 493 39.88 -28.51 -20.85
CA ARG A 493 38.44 -28.79 -21.01
C ARG A 493 37.52 -27.61 -20.70
N ASN A 494 37.85 -26.80 -19.68
CA ASN A 494 37.01 -25.69 -19.24
C ASN A 494 37.42 -24.33 -19.83
N TYR A 495 38.52 -24.28 -20.56
CA TYR A 495 39.11 -23.01 -21.03
C TYR A 495 38.97 -22.84 -22.55
N LEU A 496 38.42 -23.81 -23.29
CA LEU A 496 38.19 -23.66 -24.72
C LEU A 496 37.02 -22.73 -25.00
N GLY A 497 37.31 -21.67 -25.75
CA GLY A 497 36.33 -20.65 -26.12
C GLY A 497 35.38 -21.13 -27.21
N ARG A 498 34.15 -20.61 -27.16
CA ARG A 498 33.06 -20.97 -28.10
C ARG A 498 33.32 -20.51 -29.54
N ARG A 499 34.33 -19.66 -29.77
CA ARG A 499 34.66 -19.21 -31.14
C ARG A 499 35.57 -20.19 -31.87
N THR A 500 36.04 -21.24 -31.19
CA THR A 500 36.78 -22.33 -31.81
C THR A 500 35.82 -23.21 -32.61
N GLN A 501 35.93 -23.18 -33.93
CA GLN A 501 35.09 -23.98 -34.83
C GLN A 501 35.72 -25.36 -35.07
N ASN A 502 34.88 -26.38 -35.21
CA ASN A 502 35.29 -27.73 -35.53
C ASN A 502 34.32 -28.39 -36.52
N ASP A 503 34.81 -29.33 -37.33
CA ASP A 503 34.09 -29.99 -38.43
C ASP A 503 33.02 -30.99 -37.94
N ARG A 504 33.06 -31.38 -36.67
CA ARG A 504 32.11 -32.31 -36.04
C ARG A 504 31.02 -31.62 -35.23
N GLY A 505 30.97 -30.29 -35.19
CA GLY A 505 29.98 -29.56 -34.39
C GLY A 505 30.04 -29.84 -32.89
N LEU A 506 31.16 -30.38 -32.39
CA LEU A 506 31.35 -30.74 -30.99
C LEU A 506 31.29 -29.53 -30.07
N TYR A 507 30.72 -29.72 -28.89
CA TYR A 507 30.77 -28.71 -27.83
C TYR A 507 32.21 -28.49 -27.37
N HIS A 508 32.56 -27.26 -26.97
CA HIS A 508 33.95 -26.87 -26.67
C HIS A 508 34.65 -27.76 -25.63
N ARG A 509 33.92 -28.31 -24.65
CA ARG A 509 34.46 -29.24 -23.64
C ARG A 509 34.80 -30.62 -24.20
N GLU A 510 34.22 -31.00 -25.33
CA GLU A 510 34.37 -32.32 -25.94
C GLU A 510 35.52 -32.37 -26.94
N ILE A 511 35.91 -31.21 -27.48
CA ILE A 511 37.08 -31.03 -28.36
C ILE A 511 38.34 -31.67 -27.72
N VAL A 512 38.48 -31.61 -26.40
CA VAL A 512 39.65 -32.13 -25.68
C VAL A 512 39.84 -33.64 -25.76
N ARG A 513 38.82 -34.40 -26.19
CA ARG A 513 38.91 -35.87 -26.28
C ARG A 513 39.64 -36.38 -27.52
N TYR A 514 39.84 -35.52 -28.52
CA TYR A 514 40.30 -35.90 -29.85
C TYR A 514 41.52 -35.08 -30.30
N ARG A 515 42.16 -35.55 -31.38
CA ARG A 515 43.25 -34.88 -32.09
C ARG A 515 42.71 -34.12 -33.28
N TRP A 516 43.23 -32.91 -33.43
CA TRP A 516 42.75 -31.95 -34.42
C TRP A 516 43.87 -31.54 -35.36
N LYS A 517 43.49 -31.04 -36.52
CA LYS A 517 44.39 -30.39 -37.47
C LYS A 517 43.78 -29.09 -37.93
N MET A 518 44.58 -28.03 -38.03
CA MET A 518 44.07 -26.74 -38.50
C MET A 518 43.74 -26.80 -39.99
N GLY A 519 42.47 -26.61 -40.35
CA GLY A 519 41.98 -26.57 -41.73
C GLY A 519 42.32 -25.26 -42.45
N ALA A 520 42.25 -25.28 -43.78
CA ALA A 520 42.50 -24.12 -44.63
C ALA A 520 41.41 -23.03 -44.48
N ASP A 521 40.20 -23.43 -44.11
CA ASP A 521 39.05 -22.57 -43.79
C ASP A 521 39.11 -22.01 -42.35
N GLY A 522 40.07 -22.48 -41.54
CA GLY A 522 40.22 -22.13 -40.13
C GLY A 522 39.31 -22.92 -39.18
N VAL A 523 38.68 -23.98 -39.68
CA VAL A 523 37.93 -24.94 -38.87
C VAL A 523 38.89 -26.06 -38.45
N LEU A 524 38.76 -26.51 -37.19
CA LEU A 524 39.51 -27.68 -36.72
C LEU A 524 38.93 -28.94 -37.36
N VAL A 525 39.78 -29.69 -38.06
CA VAL A 525 39.44 -30.97 -38.68
C VAL A 525 39.83 -32.10 -37.74
N CYS A 526 38.88 -32.96 -37.38
CA CYS A 526 39.19 -34.08 -36.50
C CYS A 526 39.97 -35.19 -37.22
N THR A 527 40.97 -35.75 -36.56
CA THR A 527 41.87 -36.77 -37.14
C THR A 527 41.67 -38.17 -36.56
N ASP A 528 41.04 -38.29 -35.40
CA ASP A 528 40.79 -39.56 -34.69
C ASP A 528 39.38 -39.64 -34.09
N CYS A 529 38.45 -38.82 -34.59
CA CYS A 529 37.04 -38.92 -34.21
C CYS A 529 36.40 -40.16 -34.84
N PRO A 530 35.65 -40.96 -34.06
CA PRO A 530 34.70 -41.93 -34.58
C PRO A 530 33.65 -41.30 -35.51
N ASP A 531 33.13 -42.08 -36.46
CA ASP A 531 32.20 -41.59 -37.51
C ASP A 531 30.83 -41.13 -36.97
N ASP A 532 30.46 -41.55 -35.75
CA ASP A 532 29.22 -41.23 -35.05
C ASP A 532 29.29 -39.95 -34.19
N VAL A 533 30.49 -39.39 -34.01
CA VAL A 533 30.69 -38.21 -33.15
C VAL A 533 30.30 -36.92 -33.89
N GLY A 534 29.31 -36.21 -33.33
CA GLY A 534 28.81 -34.94 -33.88
C GLY A 534 27.42 -35.01 -34.52
N ASN A 535 26.86 -36.21 -34.69
CA ASN A 535 25.48 -36.41 -35.10
C ASN A 535 24.54 -36.26 -33.90
N GLY A 536 24.30 -35.03 -33.45
CA GLY A 536 23.03 -34.56 -32.87
C GLY A 536 22.33 -35.29 -31.71
N ASP A 537 22.86 -36.38 -31.15
CA ASP A 537 22.24 -37.09 -30.03
C ASP A 537 22.64 -36.39 -28.72
N TRP A 538 21.85 -35.38 -28.35
CA TRP A 538 21.87 -34.83 -27.00
C TRP A 538 21.29 -35.87 -26.05
N GLU A 539 22.10 -36.85 -25.65
CA GLU A 539 21.85 -37.60 -24.43
C GLU A 539 22.12 -36.66 -23.24
N ASP A 540 21.11 -35.88 -22.86
CA ASP A 540 21.05 -35.35 -21.50
C ASP A 540 21.07 -36.55 -20.54
N GLY A 541 22.06 -36.56 -19.65
CA GLY A 541 22.44 -37.69 -18.82
C GLY A 541 21.46 -38.10 -17.72
N ASP A 542 20.16 -38.08 -17.97
CA ASP A 542 19.09 -38.72 -17.19
C ASP A 542 18.11 -39.39 -18.17
N GLY A 543 18.35 -40.67 -18.46
CA GLY A 543 17.84 -41.38 -19.63
C GLY A 543 16.37 -41.80 -19.62
N ASP A 544 15.46 -40.87 -19.90
CA ASP A 544 14.07 -41.22 -20.21
C ASP A 544 13.43 -40.43 -21.38
N ASN A 545 14.10 -39.39 -21.88
CA ASN A 545 13.63 -38.55 -22.99
C ASN A 545 14.53 -38.69 -24.22
N ARG A 546 13.93 -38.93 -25.39
CA ARG A 546 14.64 -39.00 -26.68
C ARG A 546 13.93 -38.16 -27.75
N ILE A 547 14.72 -37.48 -28.57
CA ILE A 547 14.26 -36.77 -29.77
C ILE A 547 15.21 -37.16 -30.91
N ILE A 548 14.70 -37.89 -31.89
CA ILE A 548 15.44 -38.32 -33.08
C ILE A 548 14.87 -37.55 -34.28
N ILE A 549 15.77 -36.88 -35.01
CA ILE A 549 15.44 -36.20 -36.27
C ILE A 549 16.41 -36.73 -37.32
N ASP A 550 15.90 -37.52 -38.25
CA ASP A 550 16.68 -38.15 -39.31
C ASP A 550 15.97 -38.07 -40.67
N GLU A 551 16.55 -38.69 -41.69
CA GLU A 551 16.00 -38.76 -43.05
C GLU A 551 14.65 -39.47 -43.13
N ASN A 552 14.30 -40.27 -42.11
CA ASN A 552 13.06 -41.05 -42.01
C ASN A 552 11.94 -40.29 -41.28
N GLY A 553 12.24 -39.14 -40.68
CA GLY A 553 11.26 -38.25 -40.05
C GLY A 553 11.64 -37.78 -38.65
N VAL A 554 10.63 -37.55 -37.80
CA VAL A 554 10.78 -37.03 -36.43
C VAL A 554 10.19 -38.04 -35.45
N ASP A 555 10.97 -38.54 -34.48
CA ASP A 555 10.52 -39.43 -33.40
C ASP A 555 10.83 -38.78 -32.04
N ILE A 556 9.79 -38.37 -31.33
CA ILE A 556 9.84 -37.74 -30.01
C ILE A 556 9.23 -38.73 -29.01
N ASP A 557 9.95 -39.06 -27.94
CA ASP A 557 9.46 -39.86 -26.81
C ASP A 557 9.92 -39.17 -25.52
N LEU A 558 8.96 -38.56 -24.83
CA LEU A 558 9.15 -37.86 -23.57
C LEU A 558 8.41 -38.62 -22.47
N LYS A 559 9.08 -38.83 -21.33
CA LYS A 559 8.49 -39.40 -20.12
C LYS A 559 8.79 -38.48 -18.95
N ASP A 560 7.76 -38.11 -18.22
CA ASP A 560 7.88 -37.37 -16.96
C ASP A 560 7.05 -38.07 -15.89
N LYS A 561 7.71 -38.90 -15.07
CA LYS A 561 7.15 -39.67 -13.95
C LYS A 561 5.90 -40.49 -14.27
N GLU A 562 4.75 -39.83 -14.31
CA GLU A 562 3.42 -40.40 -14.49
C GLU A 562 2.85 -40.10 -15.89
N ASP A 563 3.41 -39.12 -16.61
CA ASP A 563 2.98 -38.72 -17.95
C ASP A 563 3.97 -39.20 -19.02
N SER A 564 3.43 -39.59 -20.18
CA SER A 564 4.25 -39.89 -21.35
C SER A 564 3.70 -39.23 -22.61
N PHE A 565 4.59 -38.68 -23.43
CA PHE A 565 4.27 -38.09 -24.72
C PHE A 565 5.15 -38.72 -25.81
N ARG A 566 4.51 -39.40 -26.76
CA ARG A 566 5.17 -39.97 -27.93
C ARG A 566 4.60 -39.38 -29.21
N MET A 567 5.46 -38.88 -30.07
CA MET A 567 5.09 -38.31 -31.36
C MET A 567 6.03 -38.82 -32.44
N LYS A 568 5.48 -39.45 -33.47
CA LYS A 568 6.23 -39.88 -34.66
C LYS A 568 5.65 -39.25 -35.91
N ILE A 569 6.48 -38.56 -36.67
CA ILE A 569 6.19 -38.04 -38.00
C ILE A 569 7.04 -38.83 -38.98
N ASP A 570 6.40 -39.56 -39.89
CA ASP A 570 7.08 -40.24 -41.01
C ASP A 570 6.25 -40.10 -42.29
N GLU A 571 6.70 -40.72 -43.39
CA GLU A 571 6.00 -40.73 -44.69
C GLU A 571 4.55 -41.26 -44.63
N ASN A 572 4.21 -42.00 -43.57
CA ASN A 572 2.86 -42.53 -43.33
C ASN A 572 1.99 -41.60 -42.47
N GLY A 573 2.47 -40.40 -42.17
CA GLY A 573 1.74 -39.34 -41.45
C GLY A 573 2.20 -39.12 -40.01
N VAL A 574 1.35 -38.43 -39.24
CA VAL A 574 1.65 -38.03 -37.85
C VAL A 574 0.93 -38.95 -36.87
N ARG A 575 1.68 -39.56 -35.94
CA ARG A 575 1.16 -40.38 -34.84
C ARG A 575 1.50 -39.72 -33.51
N ILE A 576 0.50 -39.40 -32.70
CA ILE A 576 0.68 -38.81 -31.37
C ILE A 576 0.01 -39.72 -30.34
N LYS A 577 0.70 -39.99 -29.24
CA LYS A 577 0.18 -40.67 -28.04
C LYS A 577 0.58 -39.85 -26.83
N ALA A 578 -0.40 -39.41 -26.06
CA ALA A 578 -0.21 -38.86 -24.73
C ALA A 578 -0.88 -39.81 -23.74
N ASP A 579 -0.19 -40.19 -22.68
CA ASP A 579 -0.73 -40.95 -21.55
C ASP A 579 -0.56 -40.07 -20.32
N GLU A 580 -1.68 -39.71 -19.68
CA GLU A 580 -1.68 -38.95 -18.44
C GLU A 580 -1.83 -39.94 -17.28
N GLY A 581 -0.91 -39.91 -16.33
CA GLY A 581 -0.94 -40.84 -15.20
C GLY A 581 -2.10 -40.51 -14.27
N GLY A 582 -3.14 -41.33 -14.33
CA GLY A 582 -4.27 -41.20 -13.42
C GLY A 582 -3.96 -41.77 -12.03
N ARG A 583 -3.60 -40.91 -11.06
CA ARG A 583 -4.21 -40.90 -9.71
C ARG A 583 -3.89 -39.70 -8.83
#